data_AF-A0A133US72-F1
#
_entry.id   AF-A0A133US72-F1
#
_cell.length_a   1.000
_cell.length_b   1.000
_cell.length_c   1.000
_cell.angle_alpha   90.00
_cell.angle_beta   90.00
_cell.angle_gamma   90.00
#
_symmetry.space_group_name_H-M   'P 1'
#
loop_
_entity.id
_entity.type
_entity.pdbx_description
1 polymer ?
#
loop_
_entity_poly.entity_id
_entity_poly.type
_entity_poly.pdbx_seq_one_letter_code
_entity_poly.pdbx_strand_id
1 'polypeptide(L)'
;MSYNSENGLSYRIDKERWNYERAIAGKFLLVTTTDLNSWDVMVAYKNLKDVERAFDELKNLLKLRPIFHRTDKRVKAHVFVCYLALLTKRLITEGSHSDKRLKELKSLKMHELNTDNKTVWMRNETTHTQQEILESLDLQKPPKISPETPM
;
A
#
# COMPACT_ATOMS: atom_id res chain seq x y z
N MET A 1 44.60 10.42 -12.13
CA MET A 1 44.86 11.27 -13.30
C MET A 1 44.08 12.55 -13.08
N SER A 2 44.75 13.69 -13.09
CA SER A 2 44.14 15.03 -12.96
C SER A 2 44.16 15.68 -14.33
N TYR A 3 43.00 16.03 -14.85
CA TYR A 3 42.84 16.81 -16.09
C TYR A 3 42.44 18.23 -15.70
N ASN A 4 43.05 19.24 -16.33
CA ASN A 4 42.81 20.64 -16.01
C ASN A 4 42.46 21.38 -17.30
N SER A 5 41.25 21.94 -17.38
CA SER A 5 40.88 22.93 -18.40
C SER A 5 40.50 24.22 -17.69
N GLU A 6 41.11 25.31 -18.14
CA GLU A 6 41.05 26.65 -17.56
C GLU A 6 39.58 27.09 -17.33
N ASN A 7 39.27 27.55 -16.11
CA ASN A 7 37.94 27.81 -15.52
C ASN A 7 37.04 26.61 -15.14
N GLY A 8 37.57 25.39 -15.09
CA GLY A 8 36.80 24.19 -14.74
C GLY A 8 36.92 23.75 -13.28
N LEU A 9 35.82 23.21 -12.73
CA LEU A 9 35.81 22.45 -11.48
C LEU A 9 36.98 21.43 -11.44
N SER A 10 37.87 21.58 -10.47
CA SER A 10 38.88 20.55 -10.19
C SER A 10 38.28 19.46 -9.31
N TYR A 11 38.42 18.20 -9.74
CA TYR A 11 38.04 17.05 -8.91
C TYR A 11 39.22 16.08 -8.80
N ARG A 12 39.36 15.47 -7.63
CA ARG A 12 40.37 14.46 -7.35
C ARG A 12 39.68 13.23 -6.77
N ILE A 13 39.93 12.08 -7.37
CA ILE A 13 39.43 10.80 -6.82
C ILE A 13 40.29 10.44 -5.63
N ASP A 14 39.66 10.33 -4.46
CA ASP A 14 40.25 9.74 -3.27
C ASP A 14 40.42 8.23 -3.52
N LYS A 15 41.66 7.81 -3.74
CA LYS A 15 41.99 6.42 -4.08
C LYS A 15 41.73 5.46 -2.93
N GLU A 16 41.90 5.89 -1.68
CA GLU A 16 41.65 5.04 -0.52
C GLU A 16 40.16 4.78 -0.39
N ARG A 17 39.36 5.85 -0.43
CA ARG A 17 37.90 5.74 -0.43
C ARG A 17 37.39 4.93 -1.62
N TRP A 18 37.94 5.14 -2.80
CA TRP A 18 37.60 4.38 -4.00
C TRP A 18 37.87 2.88 -3.85
N ASN A 19 39.02 2.50 -3.29
CA ASN A 19 39.37 1.09 -3.10
C ASN A 19 38.53 0.43 -1.99
N TYR A 20 38.24 1.16 -0.92
CA TYR A 20 37.33 0.72 0.14
C TYR A 20 35.92 0.45 -0.42
N GLU A 21 35.33 1.44 -1.11
CA GLU A 21 34.02 1.33 -1.76
C GLU A 21 34.00 0.16 -2.76
N ARG A 22 35.08 -0.03 -3.54
CA ARG A 22 35.19 -1.16 -4.48
C ARG A 22 35.25 -2.51 -3.77
N ALA A 23 35.86 -2.60 -2.58
CA ALA A 23 35.98 -3.84 -1.81
C ALA A 23 34.65 -4.27 -1.15
N ILE A 24 33.78 -3.29 -0.85
CA ILE A 24 32.44 -3.51 -0.29
C ILE A 24 31.34 -3.51 -1.36
N ALA A 25 31.62 -3.03 -2.57
CA ALA A 25 30.66 -2.99 -3.66
C ALA A 25 30.06 -4.37 -3.92
N GLY A 26 28.72 -4.47 -3.83
CA GLY A 26 27.97 -5.72 -3.99
C GLY A 26 27.86 -6.58 -2.73
N LYS A 27 28.49 -6.19 -1.61
CA LYS A 27 28.33 -6.86 -0.31
C LYS A 27 27.33 -6.08 0.55
N PHE A 28 26.43 -6.81 1.21
CA PHE A 28 25.42 -6.24 2.10
C PHE A 28 25.72 -6.67 3.53
N LEU A 29 26.12 -5.73 4.40
CA LEU A 29 26.38 -5.99 5.81
C LEU A 29 25.16 -5.59 6.63
N LEU A 30 24.56 -6.55 7.34
CA LEU A 30 23.48 -6.30 8.30
C LEU A 30 24.05 -6.41 9.72
N VAL A 31 23.95 -5.33 10.48
CA VAL A 31 24.30 -5.28 11.90
C VAL A 31 23.01 -5.22 12.69
N THR A 32 22.83 -6.14 13.63
CA THR A 32 21.61 -6.24 14.44
C THR A 32 21.98 -6.62 15.88
N THR A 33 21.14 -6.23 16.83
CA THR A 33 21.22 -6.62 18.25
C THR A 33 20.25 -7.76 18.58
N THR A 34 19.65 -8.39 17.58
CA THR A 34 18.70 -9.49 17.73
C THR A 34 19.42 -10.82 17.90
N ASP A 35 18.83 -11.76 18.64
CA ASP A 35 19.31 -13.14 18.77
C ASP A 35 18.89 -14.06 17.60
N LEU A 36 18.29 -13.49 16.55
CA LEU A 36 17.89 -14.22 15.34
C LEU A 36 19.11 -14.74 14.58
N ASN A 37 18.97 -15.90 13.93
CA ASN A 37 20.02 -16.39 13.05
C ASN A 37 20.18 -15.48 11.81
N SER A 38 21.32 -15.57 11.15
CA SER A 38 21.66 -14.67 10.04
C SER A 38 20.67 -14.73 8.86
N TRP A 39 20.05 -15.89 8.62
CA TRP A 39 19.05 -16.03 7.57
C TRP A 39 17.75 -15.30 7.91
N ASP A 40 17.25 -15.48 9.14
CA ASP A 40 16.03 -14.82 9.62
C ASP A 40 16.21 -13.30 9.70
N VAL A 41 17.40 -12.83 10.07
CA VAL A 41 17.76 -11.40 10.02
C VAL A 41 17.67 -10.87 8.59
N MET A 42 18.20 -11.61 7.62
CA MET A 42 18.16 -11.23 6.21
C MET A 42 16.72 -11.20 5.67
N VAL A 43 15.90 -12.20 6.00
CA VAL A 43 14.47 -12.24 5.66
C VAL A 43 13.72 -11.06 6.28
N ALA A 44 13.88 -10.82 7.58
CA ALA A 44 13.26 -9.70 8.28
C ALA A 44 13.67 -8.35 7.66
N TYR A 45 14.94 -8.18 7.32
CA TYR A 45 15.43 -6.99 6.63
C TYR A 45 14.80 -6.83 5.23
N LYS A 46 14.65 -7.91 4.46
CA LYS A 46 14.00 -7.85 3.14
C LYS A 46 12.51 -7.46 3.25
N ASN A 47 11.83 -7.92 4.30
CA ASN A 47 10.44 -7.56 4.58
C ASN A 47 10.25 -6.07 4.89
N LEU A 48 11.31 -5.32 5.23
CA LEU A 48 11.25 -3.86 5.37
C LEU A 48 10.73 -3.19 4.09
N LYS A 49 11.05 -3.73 2.91
CA LYS A 49 10.53 -3.22 1.64
C LYS A 49 9.02 -3.34 1.53
N ASP A 50 8.44 -4.39 2.09
CA ASP A 50 6.97 -4.56 2.10
C ASP A 50 6.33 -3.54 3.03
N VAL A 51 6.99 -3.21 4.14
CA VAL A 51 6.56 -2.15 5.06
C VAL A 51 6.61 -0.79 4.35
N GLU A 52 7.72 -0.48 3.68
CA GLU A 52 7.87 0.76 2.89
C GLU A 52 6.81 0.86 1.79
N ARG A 53 6.59 -0.22 1.04
CA ARG A 53 5.53 -0.29 0.02
C ARG A 53 4.15 -0.09 0.64
N ALA A 54 3.85 -0.70 1.78
CA ALA A 54 2.58 -0.50 2.48
C ALA A 54 2.38 0.96 2.90
N PHE A 55 3.44 1.64 3.36
CA PHE A 55 3.38 3.07 3.67
C PHE A 55 3.20 3.95 2.43
N ASP A 56 3.82 3.59 1.31
CA ASP A 56 3.63 4.29 0.03
C ASP A 56 2.20 4.11 -0.51
N GLU A 57 1.71 2.87 -0.52
CA GLU A 57 0.32 2.54 -0.89
C GLU A 57 -0.69 3.27 -0.01
N LEU A 58 -0.41 3.39 1.29
CA LEU A 58 -1.28 4.12 2.20
C LEU A 58 -1.43 5.60 1.81
N LYS A 59 -0.32 6.25 1.44
CA LYS A 59 -0.32 7.64 1.01
C LYS A 59 -1.03 7.79 -0.34
N ASN A 60 -0.77 6.89 -1.29
CA ASN A 60 -1.18 7.03 -2.68
C ASN A 60 -2.58 6.50 -2.98
N LEU A 61 -2.93 5.32 -2.47
CA LEU A 61 -4.19 4.62 -2.78
C LEU A 61 -5.39 5.28 -2.12
N LEU A 62 -5.25 5.65 -0.84
CA LEU A 62 -6.28 6.35 -0.08
C LEU A 62 -6.27 7.87 -0.34
N LYS A 63 -5.32 8.36 -1.15
CA LYS A 63 -5.07 9.80 -1.36
C LYS A 63 -5.09 10.59 -0.06
N LEU A 64 -4.53 10.01 1.00
CA LEU A 64 -4.47 10.66 2.29
C LEU A 64 -3.56 11.87 2.14
N ARG A 65 -4.15 13.06 2.01
CA ARG A 65 -3.39 14.29 2.17
C ARG A 65 -2.69 14.25 3.52
N PRO A 66 -1.51 14.88 3.69
CA PRO A 66 -0.88 15.00 4.99
C PRO A 66 -1.88 15.55 6.01
N ILE A 67 -2.33 14.69 6.94
CA ILE A 67 -3.24 15.10 8.01
C ILE A 67 -2.39 15.42 9.22
N PHE A 68 -2.24 16.71 9.50
CA PHE A 68 -1.55 17.18 10.69
C PHE A 68 -2.45 17.02 11.91
N HIS A 69 -2.37 15.85 12.53
CA HIS A 69 -3.07 15.58 13.78
C HIS A 69 -2.37 16.32 14.93
N ARG A 70 -3.12 17.10 15.69
CA ARG A 70 -2.60 17.87 16.85
C ARG A 70 -2.62 17.08 18.15
N THR A 71 -3.29 15.92 18.20
CA THR A 71 -3.43 15.12 19.42
C THR A 71 -3.13 13.65 19.13
N ASP A 72 -2.48 12.99 20.09
CA ASP A 72 -2.08 11.58 19.99
C ASP A 72 -3.27 10.66 19.71
N LYS A 73 -4.43 10.95 20.31
CA LYS A 73 -5.66 10.17 20.09
C LYS A 73 -6.06 10.15 18.62
N ARG A 74 -5.97 11.28 17.91
CA ARG A 74 -6.32 11.36 16.49
C ARG A 74 -5.26 10.68 15.61
N VAL A 75 -3.98 10.79 15.98
CA VAL A 75 -2.90 10.03 15.31
C VAL A 75 -3.18 8.53 15.38
N LYS A 76 -3.45 8.00 16.58
CA LYS A 76 -3.74 6.56 16.79
C LYS A 76 -4.97 6.10 15.99
N ALA A 77 -6.06 6.87 16.02
CA ALA A 77 -7.27 6.55 15.28
C ALA A 77 -7.03 6.54 13.76
N HIS A 78 -6.29 7.53 13.23
CA HIS A 78 -5.98 7.59 11.80
C HIS A 78 -5.09 6.41 11.37
N VAL A 79 -4.02 6.13 12.10
CA VAL A 79 -3.13 4.99 11.83
C VAL A 79 -3.91 3.68 11.86
N PHE A 80 -4.86 3.53 12.79
CA PHE A 80 -5.73 2.36 12.86
C PHE A 80 -6.63 2.21 11.62
N VAL A 81 -7.33 3.26 11.19
CA VAL A 81 -8.16 3.24 9.98
C VAL A 81 -7.32 2.95 8.73
N CYS A 82 -6.14 3.54 8.65
CA CYS A 82 -5.16 3.30 7.60
C CYS A 82 -4.73 1.83 7.54
N TYR A 83 -4.45 1.24 8.70
CA TYR A 83 -4.09 -0.18 8.81
C TYR A 83 -5.25 -1.09 8.38
N LEU A 84 -6.48 -0.79 8.81
CA LEU A 84 -7.67 -1.54 8.36
C LEU A 84 -7.85 -1.46 6.84
N ALA A 85 -7.70 -0.28 6.25
CA ALA A 85 -7.80 -0.12 4.80
C ALA A 85 -6.74 -0.93 4.04
N LEU A 86 -5.50 -0.97 4.55
CA LEU A 86 -4.43 -1.81 3.99
C LEU A 86 -4.75 -3.30 4.10
N LEU A 87 -5.27 -3.75 5.24
CA LEU A 87 -5.68 -5.14 5.43
C LEU A 87 -6.80 -5.52 4.46
N THR A 88 -7.87 -4.72 4.39
CA THR A 88 -9.00 -4.96 3.47
C THR A 88 -8.52 -4.99 2.03
N LYS A 89 -7.63 -4.07 1.63
CA LYS A 89 -7.02 -4.10 0.29
C LYS A 89 -6.29 -5.42 0.07
N ARG A 90 -5.40 -5.83 0.98
CA ARG A 90 -4.62 -7.07 0.87
C ARG A 90 -5.52 -8.28 0.67
N LEU A 91 -6.60 -8.39 1.45
CA LEU A 91 -7.58 -9.47 1.32
C LEU A 91 -8.24 -9.46 -0.07
N ILE A 92 -8.72 -8.32 -0.53
CA ILE A 92 -9.34 -8.20 -1.86
C ILE A 92 -8.36 -8.56 -2.98
N THR A 93 -7.09 -8.15 -2.84
CA THR A 93 -6.03 -8.39 -3.82
C THR A 93 -5.28 -9.69 -3.58
N GLU A 94 -5.74 -10.57 -2.69
CA GLU A 94 -5.03 -11.82 -2.39
C GLU A 94 -4.88 -12.67 -3.65
N GLY A 95 -3.64 -13.12 -3.95
CA GLY A 95 -3.31 -13.82 -5.19
C GLY A 95 -3.16 -12.92 -6.44
N SER A 96 -3.32 -11.59 -6.34
CA SER A 96 -3.10 -10.64 -7.43
C SER A 96 -2.33 -9.40 -6.97
N HIS A 97 -1.14 -9.15 -7.51
CA HIS A 97 -0.39 -7.92 -7.24
C HIS A 97 -0.99 -6.65 -7.87
N SER A 98 -2.19 -6.74 -8.46
CA SER A 98 -2.81 -5.62 -9.19
C SER A 98 -4.06 -5.10 -8.49
N ASP A 99 -4.25 -3.78 -8.52
CA ASP A 99 -5.46 -3.12 -8.03
C ASP A 99 -6.69 -3.34 -8.93
N LYS A 100 -6.65 -4.30 -9.87
CA LYS A 100 -7.74 -4.57 -10.82
C LYS A 100 -9.02 -4.95 -10.09
N ARG A 101 -8.94 -5.92 -9.15
CA ARG A 101 -10.10 -6.35 -8.36
C ARG A 101 -10.73 -5.19 -7.59
N LEU A 102 -9.90 -4.35 -6.97
CA LEU A 102 -10.37 -3.16 -6.26
C LEU A 102 -11.06 -2.15 -7.19
N LYS A 103 -10.51 -1.93 -8.40
CA LYS A 103 -11.12 -1.05 -9.41
C LYS A 103 -12.47 -1.57 -9.91
N GLU A 104 -12.57 -2.88 -10.14
CA GLU A 104 -13.83 -3.52 -10.54
C GLU A 104 -14.89 -3.38 -9.44
N LEU A 105 -14.53 -3.72 -8.20
CA LEU A 105 -15.43 -3.60 -7.06
C LEU A 105 -15.81 -2.15 -6.74
N LYS A 106 -14.96 -1.16 -7.04
CA LYS A 106 -15.29 0.27 -6.86
C LYS A 106 -16.48 0.73 -7.71
N SER A 107 -16.78 0.03 -8.80
CA SER A 107 -17.95 0.35 -9.63
C SER A 107 -19.26 -0.20 -9.08
N LEU A 108 -19.24 -1.11 -8.10
CA LEU A 108 -20.42 -1.49 -7.32
C LEU A 108 -20.87 -0.31 -6.48
N LYS A 109 -22.08 0.17 -6.73
CA LYS A 109 -22.65 1.32 -6.05
C LYS A 109 -24.10 1.04 -5.66
N MET A 110 -24.49 1.63 -4.54
CA MET A 110 -25.88 1.69 -4.09
C MET A 110 -26.46 3.05 -4.50
N HIS A 111 -27.66 3.03 -5.06
CA HIS A 111 -28.42 4.21 -5.46
C HIS A 111 -29.63 4.35 -4.57
N GLU A 112 -29.89 5.57 -4.10
CA GLU A 112 -31.10 5.92 -3.39
C GLU A 112 -32.20 6.24 -4.41
N LEU A 113 -33.34 5.53 -4.30
CA LEU A 113 -34.53 5.74 -5.12
C LEU A 113 -35.67 6.19 -4.21
N ASN A 114 -36.29 7.32 -4.54
CA ASN A 114 -37.47 7.82 -3.85
C ASN A 114 -38.71 7.56 -4.71
N THR A 115 -39.58 6.66 -4.26
CA THR A 115 -40.84 6.32 -4.93
C THR A 115 -41.98 6.39 -3.92
N ASP A 116 -43.03 7.16 -4.22
CA ASP A 116 -44.31 7.19 -3.48
C ASP A 116 -44.17 7.11 -1.93
N ASN A 117 -43.40 8.03 -1.35
CA ASN A 117 -43.10 8.12 0.10
C ASN A 117 -42.24 7.00 0.72
N LYS A 118 -41.55 6.19 -0.09
CA LYS A 118 -40.58 5.20 0.38
C LYS A 118 -39.21 5.44 -0.24
N THR A 119 -38.19 5.46 0.60
CA THR A 119 -36.79 5.45 0.18
C THR A 119 -36.34 4.00 0.05
N VAL A 120 -35.87 3.61 -1.13
CA VAL A 120 -35.37 2.27 -1.42
C VAL A 120 -33.94 2.37 -1.91
N TRP A 121 -33.06 1.53 -1.37
CA TRP A 121 -31.67 1.45 -1.80
C TRP A 121 -31.51 0.32 -2.81
N MET A 122 -31.01 0.64 -4.00
CA MET A 122 -30.82 -0.33 -5.08
C MET A 122 -29.37 -0.35 -5.55
N ARG A 123 -28.78 -1.54 -5.61
CA ARG A 123 -27.45 -1.77 -6.18
C ARG A 123 -27.54 -1.75 -7.70
N ASN A 124 -26.53 -1.19 -8.38
CA ASN A 124 -26.37 -1.32 -9.84
C ASN A 124 -26.27 -2.78 -10.28
N GLU A 125 -26.23 -3.12 -11.58
CA GLU A 125 -26.04 -4.52 -11.99
C GLU A 125 -24.60 -5.02 -11.74
N THR A 126 -24.45 -6.31 -11.44
CA THR A 126 -23.12 -6.92 -11.18
C THR A 126 -22.60 -7.42 -12.51
N THR A 127 -21.36 -7.10 -12.86
CA THR A 127 -20.69 -7.78 -13.98
C THR A 127 -20.30 -9.20 -13.60
N HIS A 128 -20.02 -10.04 -14.61
CA HIS A 128 -19.55 -11.42 -14.39
C HIS A 128 -18.25 -11.44 -13.57
N THR A 129 -17.29 -10.58 -13.93
CA THR A 129 -16.01 -10.46 -13.21
C THR A 129 -16.19 -10.06 -11.74
N GLN A 130 -17.17 -9.22 -11.42
CA GLN A 130 -17.47 -8.89 -10.01
C GLN A 130 -18.03 -10.08 -9.24
N GLN A 131 -18.85 -10.93 -9.87
CA GLN A 131 -19.38 -12.13 -9.25
C GLN A 131 -18.25 -13.13 -8.96
N GLU A 132 -17.38 -13.38 -9.94
CA GLU A 132 -16.20 -14.24 -9.77
C GLU A 132 -15.29 -13.74 -8.64
N ILE A 133 -15.08 -12.42 -8.54
CA ILE A 133 -14.28 -11.84 -7.46
C ILE A 133 -14.94 -12.08 -6.10
N LEU A 134 -16.25 -11.83 -5.96
CA LEU A 134 -16.96 -12.03 -4.69
C LEU A 134 -16.95 -13.51 -4.26
N GLU A 135 -17.18 -14.42 -5.21
CA GLU A 135 -17.10 -15.87 -4.98
C GLU A 135 -15.69 -16.30 -4.56
N SER A 136 -14.64 -15.77 -5.22
CA SER A 136 -13.25 -16.09 -4.88
C SER A 136 -12.83 -15.61 -3.49
N LEU A 137 -13.53 -14.59 -2.97
CA LEU A 137 -13.30 -14.03 -1.63
C LEU A 137 -14.24 -14.65 -0.58
N ASP A 138 -15.05 -15.65 -0.95
CA ASP A 138 -16.09 -16.25 -0.10
C ASP A 138 -17.06 -15.21 0.49
N LEU A 139 -17.36 -14.16 -0.29
CA LEU A 139 -18.23 -13.07 0.12
C LEU A 139 -19.64 -13.27 -0.44
N GLN A 140 -20.63 -13.12 0.44
CA GLN A 140 -22.02 -13.09 0.00
C GLN A 140 -22.27 -11.88 -0.90
N LYS A 141 -22.94 -12.12 -2.02
CA LYS A 141 -23.35 -11.05 -2.93
C LYS A 141 -24.32 -10.09 -2.21
N PRO A 142 -24.04 -8.78 -2.19
CA PRO A 142 -24.94 -7.83 -1.55
C PRO A 142 -26.31 -7.84 -2.25
N PRO A 143 -27.42 -7.72 -1.49
CA PRO A 143 -28.76 -7.78 -2.05
C PRO A 143 -28.97 -6.66 -3.06
N LYS A 144 -29.75 -6.94 -4.11
CA LYS A 144 -30.03 -5.96 -5.17
C LYS A 144 -30.87 -4.79 -4.66
N ILE A 145 -31.78 -5.05 -3.73
CA ILE A 145 -32.66 -4.07 -3.12
C ILE A 145 -32.54 -4.20 -1.60
N SER A 146 -32.28 -3.09 -0.92
CA SER A 146 -32.34 -3.00 0.54
C SER A 146 -33.42 -1.98 0.93
N PRO A 147 -34.38 -2.36 1.79
CA PRO A 147 -35.36 -1.42 2.34
C PRO A 147 -34.78 -0.54 3.46
N GLU A 148 -33.61 -0.91 4.00
CA GLU A 148 -32.95 -0.20 5.11
C GLU A 148 -31.73 0.57 4.62
N THR A 149 -31.44 1.69 5.27
CA THR A 149 -30.26 2.52 5.02
C THR A 149 -28.99 1.69 5.25
N PRO A 150 -28.12 1.50 4.25
CA PRO A 150 -26.86 0.81 4.46
C PRO A 150 -25.97 1.61 5.42
N MET A 151 -25.50 0.97 6.50
CA MET A 151 -24.53 1.52 7.47
C MET A 151 -23.14 1.66 6.87
#